data_AF-A0A6H2A2V0-F1
#
_entry.id   AF-A0A6H2A2V0-F1
#
_cell.length_a   1.000
_cell.length_b   1.000
_cell.length_c   1.000
_cell.angle_alpha   90.00
_cell.angle_beta   90.00
_cell.angle_gamma   90.00
#
_symmetry.space_group_name_H-M   'P 1'
#
loop_
_entity.id
_entity.type
_entity.pdbx_description
1 polymer ?
#
loop_
_entity_poly.entity_id
_entity_poly.type
_entity_poly.pdbx_seq_one_letter_code
_entity_poly.pdbx_strand_id
1 'polypeptide(L)'
;MEYTEIRQYVEDNNETGLNANEVDHVAMCCEHISKWYYEDYPLGGFLTAIVRNDLINAVFQADGVNLKALKLYAYFLTRNLPADWRTKGRRR
;
A
#
# COMPACT_ATOMS: atom_id res chain seq x y z
N MET A 1 -1.58 -5.35 11.97
CA MET A 1 -2.36 -6.31 11.17
C MET A 1 -1.43 -7.42 10.80
N GLU A 2 -1.88 -8.65 11.01
CA GLU A 2 -1.13 -9.84 10.61
C GLU A 2 -1.11 -9.95 9.07
N TYR A 3 -0.07 -10.57 8.51
CA TYR A 3 0.05 -10.73 7.05
C TYR A 3 -1.15 -11.47 6.44
N THR A 4 -1.70 -12.46 7.13
CA THR A 4 -2.88 -13.22 6.70
C THR A 4 -4.12 -12.34 6.55
N GLU A 5 -4.33 -11.39 7.48
CA GLU A 5 -5.43 -10.43 7.43
C GLU A 5 -5.24 -9.45 6.26
N ILE A 6 -4.00 -9.00 6.03
CA ILE A 6 -3.67 -8.12 4.91
C ILE A 6 -3.92 -8.81 3.58
N ARG A 7 -3.46 -10.07 3.45
CA ARG A 7 -3.64 -10.85 2.24
C ARG A 7 -5.12 -11.07 1.93
N GLN A 8 -5.92 -11.45 2.93
CA GLN A 8 -7.37 -11.58 2.77
C GLN A 8 -8.01 -10.25 2.36
N TYR A 9 -7.63 -9.14 3.00
CA TYR A 9 -8.10 -7.82 2.61
C TYR A 9 -7.80 -7.50 1.14
N VAL A 10 -6.61 -7.85 0.65
CA VAL A 10 -6.24 -7.64 -0.76
C VAL A 10 -7.13 -8.48 -1.68
N GLU A 11 -7.38 -9.75 -1.35
CA GLU A 11 -8.29 -10.62 -2.12
C GLU A 11 -9.72 -10.07 -2.16
N ASP A 12 -10.26 -9.67 -1.01
CA ASP A 12 -11.63 -9.15 -0.89
C ASP A 12 -11.84 -7.84 -1.65
N ASN A 13 -10.76 -7.06 -1.85
CA ASN A 13 -10.79 -5.77 -2.54
C ASN A 13 -10.11 -5.81 -3.92
N ASN A 14 -9.90 -7.02 -4.48
CA ASN A 14 -9.24 -7.23 -5.77
C ASN A 14 -10.17 -6.92 -6.96
N GLU A 15 -10.47 -5.64 -7.19
CA GLU A 15 -11.33 -5.21 -8.30
C GLU A 15 -10.66 -5.32 -9.68
N THR A 16 -9.31 -5.36 -9.73
CA THR A 16 -8.53 -5.28 -10.97
C THR A 16 -8.07 -6.63 -11.50
N GLY A 17 -8.50 -7.72 -10.88
CA GLY A 17 -8.24 -9.09 -11.36
C GLY A 17 -6.78 -9.53 -11.17
N LEU A 18 -6.16 -9.13 -10.06
CA LEU A 18 -4.84 -9.65 -9.65
C LEU A 18 -4.90 -11.18 -9.53
N ASN A 19 -3.91 -11.87 -10.07
CA ASN A 19 -3.73 -13.31 -9.82
C ASN A 19 -3.11 -13.55 -8.43
N ALA A 20 -3.01 -14.81 -8.00
CA ALA A 20 -2.52 -15.16 -6.66
C ALA A 20 -1.13 -14.60 -6.33
N ASN A 21 -0.19 -14.63 -7.27
CA ASN A 21 1.16 -14.08 -7.05
C ASN A 21 1.14 -12.55 -6.98
N GLU A 22 0.27 -11.91 -7.77
CA GLU A 22 0.07 -10.46 -7.73
C GLU A 22 -0.59 -10.01 -6.42
N VAL A 23 -1.54 -10.80 -5.90
CA VAL A 23 -2.14 -10.60 -4.57
C VAL A 23 -1.06 -10.65 -3.50
N ASP A 24 -0.19 -11.65 -3.52
CA ASP A 24 0.88 -11.79 -2.53
C ASP A 24 1.86 -10.61 -2.58
N HIS A 25 2.19 -10.13 -3.79
CA HIS A 25 3.00 -8.93 -4.00
C HIS A 25 2.33 -7.71 -3.34
N VAL A 26 1.06 -7.45 -3.66
CA VAL A 26 0.32 -6.28 -3.14
C VAL A 26 0.12 -6.38 -1.63
N ALA A 27 -0.10 -7.59 -1.11
CA ALA A 27 -0.21 -7.85 0.33
C ALA A 27 1.11 -7.53 1.06
N MET A 28 2.25 -7.93 0.51
CA MET A 28 3.56 -7.54 1.04
C MET A 28 3.75 -6.02 1.04
N CYS A 29 3.35 -5.32 -0.03
CA CYS A 29 3.39 -3.86 -0.07
C CYS A 29 2.50 -3.22 1.01
N CYS A 30 1.30 -3.73 1.23
CA CYS A 30 0.40 -3.26 2.29
C CYS A 30 0.96 -3.56 3.69
N GLU A 31 1.63 -4.70 3.87
CA GLU A 31 2.35 -5.03 5.10
C GLU A 31 3.49 -4.02 5.36
N HIS A 32 4.28 -3.69 4.35
CA HIS A 32 5.33 -2.67 4.47
C HIS A 32 4.75 -1.31 4.85
N ILE A 33 3.61 -0.92 4.29
CA ILE A 33 2.89 0.30 4.69
C ILE A 33 2.47 0.23 6.16
N SER A 34 1.94 -0.90 6.62
CA SER A 34 1.57 -1.11 8.03
C SER A 34 2.79 -1.00 8.95
N LYS A 35 3.88 -1.71 8.64
CA LYS A 35 5.14 -1.65 9.39
C LYS A 35 5.74 -0.25 9.37
N TRP A 36 5.65 0.48 8.26
CA TRP A 36 6.09 1.88 8.21
C TRP A 36 5.31 2.73 9.21
N TYR A 37 3.99 2.53 9.30
CA TYR A 37 3.15 3.31 10.19
C TYR A 37 3.40 2.96 11.67
N TYR A 38 3.45 1.68 12.03
CA TYR A 38 3.53 1.24 13.44
C TYR A 38 4.97 1.06 13.97
N GLU A 39 5.93 0.76 13.09
CA GLU A 39 7.28 0.30 13.47
C GLU A 39 8.40 1.15 12.83
N ASP A 40 8.06 2.24 12.14
CA ASP A 40 9.02 3.10 11.43
C ASP A 40 9.85 2.37 10.36
N TYR A 41 9.30 1.29 9.80
CA TYR A 41 9.94 0.53 8.72
C TYR A 41 10.21 1.41 7.48
N PRO A 42 11.41 1.32 6.86
CA PRO A 42 11.76 2.11 5.69
C PRO A 42 11.00 1.65 4.44
N LEU A 43 10.43 2.60 3.69
CA LEU A 43 9.71 2.33 2.44
C LEU A 43 10.60 2.55 1.21
N GLY A 44 10.37 1.72 0.19
CA GLY A 44 10.87 1.98 -1.16
C GLY A 44 10.19 3.20 -1.78
N GLY A 45 10.72 3.67 -2.91
CA GLY A 45 10.26 4.90 -3.56
C GLY A 45 8.77 4.90 -3.91
N PHE A 46 8.27 3.81 -4.50
CA PHE A 46 6.85 3.67 -4.86
C PHE A 46 5.93 3.84 -3.63
N LEU A 47 6.16 3.05 -2.57
CA LEU A 47 5.35 3.12 -1.36
C LEU A 47 5.52 4.45 -0.62
N THR A 48 6.71 5.06 -0.71
CA THR A 48 6.95 6.42 -0.20
C THR A 48 6.06 7.45 -0.90
N ALA A 49 5.94 7.38 -2.23
CA ALA A 49 5.05 8.25 -2.99
C ALA A 49 3.57 8.02 -2.63
N ILE A 50 3.18 6.76 -2.42
CA ILE A 50 1.83 6.38 -1.95
C ILE A 50 1.50 7.02 -0.60
N VAL A 51 2.34 6.83 0.43
CA VAL A 51 2.07 7.39 1.78
C VAL A 51 2.20 8.92 1.83
N ARG A 52 2.95 9.52 0.89
CA ARG A 52 3.04 10.98 0.71
C ARG A 52 1.86 11.57 -0.06
N ASN A 53 0.95 10.73 -0.57
CA ASN A 53 -0.16 11.15 -1.42
C ASN A 53 0.33 11.90 -2.67
N ASP A 54 1.43 11.42 -3.26
CA ASP A 54 2.03 11.93 -4.48
C ASP A 54 1.73 10.96 -5.64
N LEU A 55 0.58 11.16 -6.27
CA LEU A 55 0.09 10.28 -7.33
C LEU A 55 1.04 10.23 -8.53
N ILE A 56 1.64 11.37 -8.91
CA ILE A 56 2.52 11.44 -10.08
C ILE A 56 3.73 10.54 -9.84
N ASN A 57 4.42 10.70 -8.71
CA ASN A 57 5.57 9.86 -8.40
C ASN A 57 5.18 8.39 -8.19
N ALA A 58 4.01 8.11 -7.60
CA ALA A 58 3.54 6.74 -7.42
C ALA A 58 3.34 6.05 -8.78
N VAL A 59 2.72 6.72 -9.75
CA VAL A 59 2.50 6.16 -11.10
C VAL A 59 3.83 5.92 -11.82
N PHE A 60 4.77 6.86 -11.75
CA PHE A 60 6.07 6.71 -12.43
C PHE A 60 6.96 5.63 -11.84
N GLN A 61 6.81 5.31 -10.56
CA GLN A 61 7.62 4.32 -9.86
C GLN A 61 6.95 2.94 -9.75
N ALA A 62 5.67 2.84 -10.12
CA ALA A 62 4.94 1.59 -10.08
C ALA A 62 5.45 0.61 -11.15
N ASP A 63 5.62 -0.65 -10.77
CA ASP A 63 5.63 -1.75 -11.73
C ASP A 63 4.20 -2.06 -12.23
N GLY A 64 4.08 -3.01 -13.16
CA GLY A 64 2.79 -3.37 -13.75
C GLY A 64 1.76 -3.90 -12.74
N VAL A 65 2.19 -4.53 -11.65
CA VAL A 65 1.30 -5.05 -10.60
C VAL A 65 0.81 -3.92 -9.72
N ASN A 66 1.74 -3.07 -9.29
CA ASN A 66 1.47 -1.91 -8.45
C ASN A 66 0.58 -0.88 -9.15
N LEU A 67 0.70 -0.75 -10.47
CA LEU A 67 -0.16 0.12 -11.28
C LEU A 67 -1.62 -0.37 -11.26
N LYS A 68 -1.86 -1.70 -11.35
CA LYS A 68 -3.20 -2.29 -11.21
C LYS A 68 -3.78 -2.10 -9.81
N ALA A 69 -2.93 -1.99 -8.79
CA ALA A 69 -3.34 -1.94 -7.38
C ALA A 69 -3.41 -0.52 -6.78
N LEU A 70 -3.20 0.55 -7.57
CA LEU A 70 -3.18 1.94 -7.07
C LEU A 70 -4.41 2.31 -6.22
N LYS A 71 -5.61 1.94 -6.69
CA LYS A 71 -6.86 2.19 -5.96
C LYS A 71 -6.90 1.44 -4.62
N LEU A 72 -6.40 0.21 -4.61
CA LEU A 72 -6.36 -0.64 -3.42
C LEU A 72 -5.47 -0.01 -2.34
N TYR A 73 -4.30 0.52 -2.72
CA TYR A 73 -3.43 1.23 -1.77
C TYR A 73 -4.11 2.45 -1.14
N ALA A 74 -4.85 3.24 -1.94
CA ALA A 74 -5.61 4.36 -1.41
C ALA A 74 -6.70 3.92 -0.41
N TYR A 75 -7.40 2.82 -0.70
CA TYR A 75 -8.35 2.24 0.26
C TYR A 75 -7.66 1.73 1.52
N PHE A 76 -6.55 1.02 1.37
CA PHE A 76 -5.81 0.47 2.50
C PHE A 76 -5.39 1.57 3.48
N LEU A 77 -4.79 2.66 2.98
CA LEU A 77 -4.40 3.81 3.80
C LEU A 77 -5.60 4.45 4.52
N THR A 78 -6.74 4.59 3.84
CA THR A 78 -7.89 5.31 4.38
C THR A 78 -8.77 4.48 5.31
N ARG A 79 -8.71 3.14 5.20
CA ARG A 79 -9.55 2.22 5.97
C ARG A 79 -8.81 1.53 7.10
N ASN A 80 -7.52 1.23 6.93
CA ASN A 80 -6.77 0.37 7.85
C ASN A 80 -5.70 1.11 8.65
N LEU A 81 -5.35 2.36 8.28
CA LEU A 81 -4.45 3.19 9.07
C LEU A 81 -5.19 4.30 9.82
N PRO A 82 -4.71 4.73 11.00
CA PRO A 82 -5.24 5.88 11.68
C PRO A 82 -5.08 7.18 10.86
N ALA A 83 -6.03 8.11 11.00
CA ALA A 83 -6.16 9.27 10.12
C ALA A 83 -4.92 10.18 10.03
N ASP A 84 -4.03 10.14 11.02
CA ASP A 84 -2.79 10.91 11.06
C ASP A 84 -1.66 10.34 10.18
N TRP A 85 -1.87 9.19 9.51
CA TRP A 85 -0.93 8.66 8.52
C TRP A 85 -0.54 9.71 7.47
N ARG A 86 -1.47 10.58 7.09
CA ARG A 86 -1.24 11.71 6.16
C ARG A 86 -0.22 12.70 6.70
N THR A 87 -0.31 12.98 8.00
CA THR A 87 0.63 13.88 8.69
C THR A 87 1.99 13.21 8.81
N LYS A 88 2.04 11.91 9.12
CA LYS A 88 3.28 11.12 9.18
C LYS A 88 4.01 11.12 7.82
N GLY A 89 3.28 10.85 6.74
CA GLY A 89 3.82 10.81 5.37
C GLY A 89 4.48 12.13 4.93
N ARG A 90 4.02 13.28 5.41
CA ARG A 90 4.61 14.59 5.07
C ARG A 90 5.90 14.92 5.80
N ARG A 91 6.18 14.25 6.92
CA ARG A 91 7.33 14.57 7.80
C ARG A 91 8.60 13.80 7.43
N ARG A 92 8.49 12.76 6.61
CA ARG A 92 9.58 11.84 6.27
C ARG A 92 9.58 11.51 4.80
#